data_AF-A0A834I641-F1
#
_entry.id   AF-A0A834I641-F1
#
_cell.length_a   1.000
_cell.length_b   1.000
_cell.length_c   1.000
_cell.angle_alpha   90.00
_cell.angle_beta   90.00
_cell.angle_gamma   90.00
#
_symmetry.space_group_name_H-M   'P 1'
#
loop_
_entity.id
_entity.type
_entity.pdbx_description
1 polymer ?
#
loop_
_entity_poly.entity_id
_entity_poly.type
_entity_poly.pdbx_seq_one_letter_code
_entity_poly.pdbx_strand_id
1 'polypeptide(L)'
;MADNIPSMMSHMDVGAKVVVGLDVTDVGNEIRKFMWPDYVVFLIMLLMCLVIGFYFGCVKRSVNSQDYLVGGRTMSTFPVAMSLIASYISGISLLGIPTEVYVYGIQFVYILGGFLLMAIVMSYVYLPVFHGLRLTSTYEYHEMRFGPKVRLFASLLFTISSITWLPLVIYVPALAFNQVTEINVHLITPVVCVICIIYTSMGGIKAVVWTDVIQIFLMLSALLLVAIKGTLDIGGINNVIIRNINTGRIEGPNFDFDPLARHTVWSLVIGGFAYVMQAGAVNQNMVQRYLALPTLNCATR
;
A
#
# COMPACT_ATOMS: atom_id res chain seq x y z
N MET A 1 53.98 -51.58 19.50
CA MET A 1 54.37 -50.18 19.71
C MET A 1 53.82 -49.42 18.53
N ALA A 2 52.49 -49.29 18.49
CA ALA A 2 51.72 -48.22 19.13
C ALA A 2 51.46 -47.14 18.06
N ASP A 3 50.30 -46.55 17.91
CA ASP A 3 48.93 -46.77 18.34
C ASP A 3 48.20 -45.51 17.81
N ASN A 4 46.92 -45.62 17.50
CA ASN A 4 45.93 -44.54 17.66
C ASN A 4 46.18 -43.20 16.91
N ILE A 5 45.56 -43.07 15.73
CA ILE A 5 44.89 -41.80 15.40
C ILE A 5 43.41 -42.02 15.75
N PRO A 6 42.86 -41.34 16.79
CA PRO A 6 41.49 -41.55 17.20
C PRO A 6 40.52 -40.98 16.17
N SER A 7 39.59 -41.83 15.76
CA SER A 7 38.30 -41.48 15.19
C SER A 7 37.56 -40.51 16.11
N MET A 8 37.55 -39.23 15.76
CA MET A 8 36.70 -38.23 16.41
C MET A 8 35.88 -37.47 15.35
N MET A 9 35.08 -38.24 14.62
CA MET A 9 33.90 -37.76 13.91
C MET A 9 32.76 -38.72 14.27
N SER A 10 32.27 -38.59 15.50
CA SER A 10 31.05 -39.24 15.95
C SER A 10 30.31 -38.28 16.86
N HIS A 11 29.06 -38.00 16.49
CA HIS A 11 28.08 -37.18 17.21
C HIS A 11 28.13 -35.67 16.99
N MET A 12 27.76 -35.25 15.78
CA MET A 12 26.81 -34.15 15.61
C MET A 12 25.85 -34.53 14.47
N ASP A 13 24.95 -35.47 14.75
CA ASP A 13 23.66 -35.57 14.06
C ASP A 13 22.82 -34.35 14.46
N VAL A 14 23.18 -33.17 13.94
CA VAL A 14 22.26 -32.04 13.87
C VAL A 14 21.55 -32.24 12.56
N GLY A 15 20.29 -32.66 12.64
CA GLY A 15 19.44 -33.05 11.52
C GLY A 15 19.45 -32.04 10.38
N ALA A 16 20.40 -32.21 9.47
CA ALA A 16 20.37 -31.69 8.13
C ALA A 16 19.29 -32.47 7.38
N LYS A 17 18.02 -32.12 7.64
CA LYS A 17 17.05 -32.16 6.56
C LYS A 17 17.56 -31.16 5.53
N VAL A 18 18.39 -31.69 4.64
CA VAL A 18 18.68 -31.14 3.32
C VAL A 18 17.34 -30.64 2.81
N VAL A 19 17.17 -29.32 2.72
CA VAL A 19 16.08 -28.69 1.99
C VAL A 19 16.40 -28.98 0.53
N VAL A 20 16.11 -30.21 0.11
CA VAL A 20 16.07 -30.62 -1.29
C VAL A 20 15.09 -29.65 -1.94
N GLY A 21 15.55 -28.99 -3.00
CA GLY A 21 14.85 -27.90 -3.65
C GLY A 21 13.37 -28.21 -3.84
N LEU A 22 12.53 -27.45 -3.15
CA LEU A 22 11.13 -27.31 -3.51
C LEU A 22 11.11 -26.74 -4.93
N ASP A 23 10.74 -27.54 -5.92
CA ASP A 23 10.50 -27.04 -7.25
C ASP A 23 9.37 -26.01 -7.18
N VAL A 24 9.39 -24.98 -8.04
CA VAL A 24 8.33 -23.95 -8.07
C VAL A 24 6.96 -24.61 -8.29
N THR A 25 6.94 -25.75 -8.98
CA THR A 25 5.75 -26.59 -9.19
C THR A 25 5.28 -27.28 -7.91
N ASP A 26 6.19 -27.75 -7.05
CA ASP A 26 5.87 -28.38 -5.76
C ASP A 26 5.35 -27.35 -4.75
N VAL A 27 5.94 -26.15 -4.70
CA VAL A 27 5.39 -25.03 -3.93
C VAL A 27 4.01 -24.64 -4.47
N GLY A 28 3.86 -24.60 -5.80
CA GLY A 28 2.59 -24.29 -6.47
C GLY A 28 1.46 -25.26 -6.09
N ASN A 29 1.77 -26.55 -5.95
CA ASN A 29 0.81 -27.58 -5.53
C ASN A 29 0.52 -27.56 -4.01
N GLU A 30 1.48 -27.12 -3.19
CA GLU A 30 1.36 -26.96 -1.73
C GLU A 30 0.66 -25.65 -1.31
N ILE A 31 0.60 -24.64 -2.19
CA ILE A 31 -0.23 -23.45 -1.99
C ILE A 31 -1.69 -23.92 -1.96
N ARG A 32 -2.26 -24.02 -0.75
CA ARG A 32 -3.67 -24.34 -0.56
C ARG A 32 -4.52 -23.43 -1.44
N LYS A 33 -5.21 -24.06 -2.39
CA LYS A 33 -6.18 -23.39 -3.26
C LYS A 33 -7.20 -22.66 -2.40
N PHE A 34 -7.64 -21.49 -2.86
CA PHE A 34 -8.73 -20.73 -2.24
C PHE A 34 -9.88 -21.65 -1.84
N MET A 35 -10.24 -21.65 -0.57
CA MET A 35 -11.39 -22.39 -0.08
C MET A 35 -12.67 -21.57 -0.29
N TRP A 36 -13.83 -22.23 -0.23
CA TRP A 36 -15.11 -21.53 -0.34
C TRP A 36 -15.28 -20.33 0.63
N PRO A 37 -14.76 -20.33 1.88
CA PRO A 37 -14.84 -19.16 2.74
C PRO A 37 -14.06 -17.96 2.21
N ASP A 38 -12.93 -18.19 1.54
CA ASP A 38 -12.10 -17.12 0.97
C ASP A 38 -12.84 -16.40 -0.16
N TYR A 39 -13.53 -17.17 -1.02
CA TYR A 39 -14.42 -16.62 -2.03
C TYR A 39 -15.59 -15.83 -1.42
N VAL A 40 -16.18 -16.33 -0.33
CA VAL A 40 -17.27 -15.65 0.37
C VAL A 40 -16.79 -14.31 0.93
N VAL A 41 -15.63 -14.25 1.60
CA VAL A 41 -15.06 -13.00 2.11
C VAL A 41 -14.79 -12.02 0.98
N PHE A 42 -14.21 -12.49 -0.13
CA PHE A 42 -13.94 -11.66 -1.30
C PHE A 42 -15.23 -11.09 -1.92
N LEU A 43 -16.26 -11.91 -2.11
CA LEU A 43 -17.56 -11.47 -2.66
C LEU A 43 -18.29 -10.52 -1.72
N ILE A 44 -18.30 -10.79 -0.41
CA ILE A 44 -18.90 -9.90 0.59
C ILE A 44 -18.21 -8.54 0.57
N MET A 45 -16.88 -8.49 0.47
CA MET A 45 -16.15 -7.23 0.35
C MET A 45 -16.60 -6.43 -0.89
N LEU A 46 -16.66 -7.06 -2.08
CA LEU A 46 -17.12 -6.39 -3.30
C LEU A 46 -18.57 -5.91 -3.20
N LEU A 47 -19.45 -6.72 -2.61
CA LEU A 47 -20.85 -6.36 -2.37
C LEU A 47 -20.96 -5.19 -1.39
N MET A 48 -20.17 -5.16 -0.32
CA MET A 48 -20.14 -4.03 0.61
C MET A 48 -19.73 -2.73 -0.11
N CYS A 49 -18.73 -2.79 -1.00
CA CYS A 49 -18.36 -1.62 -1.81
C CYS A 49 -19.50 -1.16 -2.72
N LEU A 50 -20.18 -2.08 -3.40
CA LEU A 50 -21.35 -1.76 -4.23
C LEU A 50 -22.49 -1.15 -3.43
N VAL A 51 -22.80 -1.69 -2.25
CA VAL A 51 -23.85 -1.15 -1.37
C VAL A 51 -23.51 0.28 -0.92
N ILE A 52 -22.25 0.56 -0.58
CA ILE A 52 -21.80 1.91 -0.23
C ILE A 52 -21.91 2.86 -1.43
N GLY A 53 -21.45 2.42 -2.61
CA GLY A 53 -21.57 3.19 -3.85
C GLY A 53 -23.02 3.51 -4.19
N PHE A 54 -23.90 2.51 -4.08
CA PHE A 54 -25.34 2.66 -4.29
C PHE A 54 -25.98 3.60 -3.26
N TYR A 55 -25.62 3.47 -1.98
CA TYR A 55 -26.14 4.34 -0.92
C TYR A 55 -25.80 5.81 -1.18
N PHE A 56 -24.54 6.13 -1.50
CA PHE A 56 -24.16 7.51 -1.82
C PHE A 56 -24.61 7.97 -3.21
N GLY A 57 -24.83 7.07 -4.16
CA GLY A 57 -25.29 7.42 -5.50
C GLY A 57 -26.80 7.63 -5.63
N CYS A 58 -27.60 6.83 -4.91
CA CYS A 58 -29.07 6.83 -5.03
C CYS A 58 -29.76 7.44 -3.80
N VAL A 59 -29.29 7.15 -2.59
CA VAL A 59 -29.95 7.61 -1.34
C VAL A 59 -29.44 8.97 -0.91
N LYS A 60 -28.11 9.15 -0.84
CA LYS A 60 -27.44 10.42 -0.53
C LYS A 60 -26.81 11.05 -1.77
N ARG A 61 -27.57 11.04 -2.86
CA ARG A 61 -27.12 11.48 -4.19
C ARG A 61 -26.46 12.85 -4.15
N SER A 62 -25.29 12.96 -4.78
CA SER A 62 -24.62 14.24 -4.96
C SER A 62 -25.42 15.17 -5.87
N VAL A 63 -25.69 16.37 -5.38
CA VAL A 63 -26.51 17.38 -6.06
C VAL A 63 -25.68 18.21 -7.04
N ASN A 64 -24.39 18.39 -6.77
CA ASN A 64 -23.48 19.20 -7.58
C ASN A 64 -22.05 18.60 -7.63
N SER A 65 -21.18 19.20 -8.45
CA SER A 65 -19.80 18.75 -8.63
C SER A 65 -18.95 18.85 -7.37
N GLN A 66 -19.20 19.83 -6.49
CA GLN A 66 -18.50 19.96 -5.21
C GLN A 66 -18.84 18.80 -4.27
N ASP A 67 -20.10 18.37 -4.24
CA ASP A 67 -20.50 17.23 -3.44
C ASP A 67 -19.91 15.92 -3.96
N TYR A 68 -19.84 15.78 -5.29
CA TYR A 68 -19.28 14.60 -5.93
C TYR A 68 -17.74 14.51 -5.79
N LEU A 69 -17.02 15.61 -6.02
CA LEU A 69 -15.55 15.63 -6.05
C LEU A 69 -14.92 15.80 -4.67
N VAL A 70 -15.50 16.61 -3.78
CA VAL A 70 -14.92 16.91 -2.46
C VAL A 70 -15.88 16.65 -1.31
N GLY A 71 -16.98 15.93 -1.55
CA GLY A 71 -17.89 15.50 -0.49
C GLY A 71 -18.60 16.65 0.22
N GLY A 72 -18.73 17.81 -0.45
CA GLY A 72 -19.27 19.03 0.14
C GLY A 72 -18.36 19.66 1.19
N ARG A 73 -17.12 19.15 1.36
CA ARG A 73 -16.18 19.54 2.41
C ARG A 73 -16.69 19.28 3.84
N THR A 74 -17.61 18.34 4.02
CA THR A 74 -18.21 18.03 5.33
C THR A 74 -17.79 16.67 5.87
N MET A 75 -16.73 16.08 5.32
CA MET A 75 -16.28 14.75 5.75
C MET A 75 -15.65 14.83 7.14
N SER A 76 -15.81 13.75 7.90
CA SER A 76 -15.13 13.58 9.19
C SER A 76 -13.66 13.18 8.98
N THR A 77 -12.78 13.61 9.89
CA THR A 77 -11.33 13.34 9.83
C THR A 77 -11.00 11.85 9.79
N PHE A 78 -11.67 11.02 10.61
CA PHE A 78 -11.31 9.60 10.72
C PHE A 78 -11.44 8.81 9.39
N PRO A 79 -12.59 8.79 8.69
CA PRO A 79 -12.68 8.14 7.38
C PRO A 79 -11.69 8.67 6.36
N VAL A 80 -11.45 9.99 6.33
CA VAL A 80 -10.49 10.60 5.40
C VAL A 80 -9.06 10.14 5.70
N ALA A 81 -8.65 10.09 6.97
CA ALA A 81 -7.35 9.59 7.38
C ALA A 81 -7.16 8.11 6.99
N MET A 82 -8.15 7.26 7.27
CA MET A 82 -8.12 5.85 6.88
C MET A 82 -8.04 5.69 5.35
N SER A 83 -8.76 6.52 4.60
CA SER A 83 -8.74 6.51 3.13
C SER A 83 -7.42 7.00 2.53
N LEU A 84 -6.76 7.97 3.17
CA LEU A 84 -5.40 8.39 2.82
C LEU A 84 -4.39 7.25 3.04
N ILE A 85 -4.49 6.54 4.18
CA ILE A 85 -3.66 5.36 4.47
C ILE A 85 -3.93 4.25 3.43
N ALA A 86 -5.21 3.91 3.20
CA ALA A 86 -5.62 2.89 2.23
C ALA A 86 -5.07 3.17 0.83
N SER A 87 -5.08 4.44 0.41
CA SER A 87 -4.58 4.84 -0.91
C SER A 87 -3.08 4.74 -1.06
N TYR A 88 -2.37 4.81 0.06
CA TYR A 88 -0.92 4.61 0.06
C TYR A 88 -0.58 3.11 0.01
N ILE A 89 -1.37 2.27 0.69
CA ILE A 89 -1.18 0.81 0.69
C ILE A 89 -1.84 0.20 -0.56
N SER A 90 -1.05 0.02 -1.62
CA SER A 90 -1.43 -0.71 -2.82
C SER A 90 -1.09 -2.21 -2.73
N GLY A 91 -1.64 -3.01 -3.66
CA GLY A 91 -1.22 -4.41 -3.84
C GLY A 91 0.28 -4.56 -4.12
N ILE A 92 0.88 -3.58 -4.80
CA ILE A 92 2.33 -3.55 -5.06
C ILE A 92 3.10 -3.39 -3.75
N SER A 93 2.72 -2.44 -2.89
CA SER A 93 3.39 -2.27 -1.59
C SER A 93 3.16 -3.46 -0.65
N LEU A 94 1.95 -4.04 -0.68
CA LEU A 94 1.57 -5.17 0.18
C LEU A 94 2.42 -6.41 -0.10
N LEU A 95 2.76 -6.66 -1.37
CA LEU A 95 3.60 -7.79 -1.77
C LEU A 95 5.09 -7.41 -1.83
N GLY A 96 5.39 -6.19 -2.27
CA GLY A 96 6.76 -5.72 -2.49
C GLY A 96 7.54 -5.48 -1.22
N ILE A 97 6.97 -4.79 -0.22
CA ILE A 97 7.70 -4.43 1.01
C ILE A 97 8.06 -5.69 1.83
N PRO A 98 7.14 -6.66 2.06
CA PRO A 98 7.53 -7.89 2.74
C PRO A 98 8.59 -8.70 1.97
N THR A 99 8.51 -8.71 0.64
CA THR A 99 9.53 -9.37 -0.20
C THR A 99 10.89 -8.70 -0.07
N GLU A 100 10.93 -7.36 -0.07
CA GLU A 100 12.16 -6.58 0.15
C GLU A 100 12.79 -6.93 1.50
N VAL A 101 11.98 -6.95 2.56
CA VAL A 101 12.46 -7.27 3.92
C VAL A 101 12.91 -8.72 4.04
N TYR A 102 12.20 -9.65 3.39
CA TYR A 102 12.55 -11.07 3.39
C TYR A 102 13.87 -11.35 2.66
N VAL A 103 14.08 -10.72 1.50
CA VAL A 103 15.23 -11.00 0.62
C VAL A 103 16.46 -10.18 0.98
N TYR A 104 16.30 -8.95 1.47
CA TYR A 104 17.41 -8.01 1.69
C TYR A 104 17.59 -7.63 3.16
N GLY A 105 16.51 -7.46 3.93
CA GLY A 105 16.58 -7.10 5.35
C GLY A 105 15.77 -5.84 5.69
N ILE A 106 15.86 -5.39 6.94
CA ILE A 106 14.99 -4.32 7.45
C ILE A 106 15.40 -2.91 7.02
N GLN A 107 16.48 -2.71 6.27
CA GLN A 107 16.97 -1.37 5.87
C GLN A 107 15.86 -0.45 5.33
N PHE A 108 14.90 -0.96 4.55
CA PHE A 108 13.79 -0.17 4.02
C PHE A 108 12.95 0.56 5.09
N VAL A 109 12.95 0.10 6.35
CA VAL A 109 12.23 0.73 7.48
C VAL A 109 12.63 2.19 7.70
N TYR A 110 13.86 2.59 7.32
CA TYR A 110 14.34 3.96 7.50
C TYR A 110 13.60 4.98 6.60
N ILE A 111 12.81 4.52 5.62
CA ILE A 111 11.89 5.38 4.85
C ILE A 111 10.88 6.12 5.76
N LEU A 112 10.59 5.59 6.96
CA LEU A 112 9.76 6.26 7.96
C LEU A 112 10.27 7.66 8.31
N GLY A 113 11.59 7.91 8.26
CA GLY A 113 12.14 9.26 8.40
C GLY A 113 11.65 10.21 7.30
N GLY A 114 11.55 9.72 6.06
CA GLY A 114 10.98 10.46 4.94
C GLY A 114 9.50 10.79 5.12
N PHE A 115 8.70 9.84 5.66
CA PHE A 115 7.30 10.08 6.02
C PHE A 115 7.14 11.15 7.09
N LEU A 116 8.00 11.15 8.13
CA LEU A 116 7.96 12.16 9.18
C LEU A 116 8.24 13.57 8.62
N LEU A 117 9.28 13.71 7.79
CA LEU A 117 9.58 14.97 7.12
C LEU A 117 8.43 15.43 6.22
N MET A 118 7.81 14.48 5.51
CA MET A 118 6.67 14.76 4.65
C MET A 118 5.47 15.24 5.45
N ALA A 119 5.15 14.61 6.58
CA ALA A 119 4.04 15.03 7.44
C ALA A 119 4.23 16.47 7.96
N ILE A 120 5.45 16.82 8.39
CA ILE A 120 5.79 18.18 8.84
C ILE A 120 5.56 19.19 7.70
N VAL A 121 6.19 18.97 6.54
CA VAL A 121 6.09 19.92 5.42
C VAL A 121 4.65 19.99 4.87
N MET A 122 3.94 18.86 4.81
CA MET A 122 2.53 18.83 4.42
C MET A 122 1.67 19.69 5.35
N SER A 123 1.87 19.55 6.67
CA SER A 123 1.10 20.28 7.70
C SER A 123 1.36 21.79 7.67
N TYR A 124 2.61 22.23 7.55
CA TYR A 124 2.97 23.65 7.67
C TYR A 124 2.95 24.41 6.33
N VAL A 125 3.14 23.73 5.20
CA VAL A 125 3.31 24.38 3.89
C VAL A 125 2.12 24.10 2.97
N TYR A 126 1.85 22.83 2.66
CA TYR A 126 0.88 22.48 1.62
C TYR A 126 -0.58 22.61 2.08
N LEU A 127 -0.91 22.11 3.28
CA LEU A 127 -2.28 22.16 3.80
C LEU A 127 -2.83 23.59 3.96
N PRO A 128 -2.10 24.55 4.55
CA PRO A 128 -2.60 25.92 4.68
C PRO A 128 -2.90 26.57 3.32
N VAL A 129 -2.06 26.29 2.32
CA VAL A 129 -2.23 26.82 0.96
C VAL A 129 -3.46 26.21 0.29
N PHE A 130 -3.55 24.87 0.21
CA PHE A 130 -4.65 24.22 -0.50
C PHE A 130 -6.00 24.39 0.20
N HIS A 131 -6.03 24.33 1.54
CA HIS A 131 -7.27 24.51 2.31
C HIS A 131 -7.74 25.97 2.25
N GLY A 132 -6.81 26.93 2.31
CA GLY A 132 -7.10 28.36 2.18
C GLY A 132 -7.67 28.75 0.81
N LEU A 133 -7.15 28.16 -0.27
CA LEU A 133 -7.60 28.46 -1.64
C LEU A 133 -8.91 27.75 -2.03
N ARG A 134 -9.34 26.74 -1.27
CA ARG A 134 -10.57 25.94 -1.54
C ARG A 134 -10.69 25.47 -3.00
N LEU A 135 -9.56 25.05 -3.57
CA LEU A 135 -9.50 24.51 -4.92
C LEU A 135 -10.15 23.12 -4.98
N THR A 136 -10.59 22.71 -6.16
CA THR A 136 -11.01 21.31 -6.40
C THR A 136 -9.92 20.48 -7.05
N SER A 137 -9.01 21.16 -7.76
CA SER A 137 -7.86 20.55 -8.41
C SER A 137 -6.55 21.18 -7.97
N THR A 138 -5.54 20.36 -7.71
CA THR A 138 -4.16 20.81 -7.48
C THR A 138 -3.60 21.60 -8.67
N TYR A 139 -4.10 21.36 -9.89
CA TYR A 139 -3.66 22.08 -11.09
C TYR A 139 -4.26 23.48 -11.22
N GLU A 140 -5.35 23.77 -10.52
CA GLU A 140 -5.91 25.12 -10.44
C GLU A 140 -4.93 26.08 -9.74
N TYR A 141 -4.20 25.59 -8.73
CA TYR A 141 -3.11 26.33 -8.11
C TYR A 141 -2.00 26.70 -9.12
N HIS A 142 -1.68 25.77 -10.03
CA HIS A 142 -0.67 26.02 -11.06
C HIS A 142 -1.12 27.11 -12.04
N GLU A 143 -2.41 27.19 -12.36
CA GLU A 143 -2.94 28.28 -13.16
C GLU A 143 -2.87 29.62 -12.44
N MET A 144 -3.28 29.67 -11.17
CA MET A 144 -3.22 30.90 -10.37
C MET A 144 -1.79 31.43 -10.25
N ARG A 145 -0.80 30.53 -10.16
CA ARG A 145 0.60 30.91 -9.94
C ARG A 145 1.38 31.15 -11.23
N PHE A 146 1.17 30.35 -12.26
CA PHE A 146 2.00 30.30 -13.47
C PHE A 146 1.22 30.44 -14.79
N GLY A 147 -0.11 30.47 -14.72
CA GLY A 147 -0.99 30.65 -15.87
C GLY A 147 -1.53 29.33 -16.47
N PRO A 148 -2.51 29.44 -17.38
CA PRO A 148 -3.32 28.31 -17.86
C PRO A 148 -2.52 27.25 -18.62
N LYS A 149 -1.42 27.64 -19.28
CA LYS A 149 -0.54 26.71 -20.00
C LYS A 149 0.08 25.67 -19.07
N VAL A 150 0.50 26.08 -17.88
CA VAL A 150 1.12 25.18 -16.89
C VAL A 150 0.08 24.24 -16.28
N ARG A 151 -1.14 24.73 -16.02
CA ARG A 151 -2.26 23.88 -15.59
C ARG A 151 -2.54 22.78 -16.60
N LEU A 152 -2.67 23.13 -17.88
CA LEU A 152 -2.93 22.16 -18.93
C LEU A 152 -1.80 21.12 -18.99
N PHE A 153 -0.54 21.57 -19.04
CA PHE A 153 0.62 20.69 -19.07
C PHE A 153 0.68 19.73 -17.87
N ALA A 154 0.52 20.23 -16.65
CA ALA A 154 0.55 19.42 -15.43
C ALA A 154 -0.62 18.40 -15.38
N SER A 155 -1.83 18.82 -15.78
CA SER A 155 -2.99 17.93 -15.82
C SER A 155 -2.85 16.82 -16.87
N LEU A 156 -2.25 17.12 -18.03
CA LEU A 156 -1.97 16.14 -19.08
C LEU A 156 -0.92 15.12 -18.62
N LEU A 157 0.18 15.59 -18.03
CA LEU A 157 1.20 14.71 -17.46
C LEU A 157 0.61 13.78 -16.41
N PHE A 158 -0.19 14.30 -15.48
CA PHE A 158 -0.86 13.48 -14.48
C PHE A 158 -1.79 12.43 -15.09
N THR A 159 -2.56 12.82 -16.11
CA THR A 159 -3.49 11.91 -16.79
C THR A 159 -2.73 10.78 -17.48
N ILE A 160 -1.65 11.09 -18.20
CA ILE A 160 -0.79 10.11 -18.85
C ILE A 160 -0.14 9.19 -17.80
N SER A 161 0.43 9.75 -16.73
CA SER A 161 1.01 8.97 -15.63
C SER A 161 -0.03 8.04 -14.99
N SER A 162 -1.27 8.50 -14.81
CA SER A 162 -2.34 7.71 -14.21
C SER A 162 -2.79 6.56 -15.12
N ILE A 163 -2.95 6.81 -16.43
CA ILE A 163 -3.31 5.77 -17.42
C ILE A 163 -2.23 4.69 -17.49
N THR A 164 -0.95 5.06 -17.38
CA THR A 164 0.16 4.10 -17.39
C THR A 164 0.28 3.33 -16.05
N TRP A 165 0.01 3.99 -14.93
CA TRP A 165 0.20 3.41 -13.60
C TRP A 165 -0.95 2.48 -13.17
N LEU A 166 -2.21 2.85 -13.46
CA LEU A 166 -3.38 2.09 -12.99
C LEU A 166 -3.38 0.61 -13.41
N PRO A 167 -3.06 0.24 -14.67
CA PRO A 167 -2.99 -1.16 -15.07
C PRO A 167 -1.97 -1.96 -14.25
N LEU A 168 -0.81 -1.38 -13.90
CA LEU A 168 0.21 -2.04 -13.08
C LEU A 168 -0.30 -2.32 -11.67
N VAL A 169 -0.98 -1.34 -11.06
CA VAL A 169 -1.57 -1.46 -9.73
C VAL A 169 -2.63 -2.55 -9.67
N ILE A 170 -3.39 -2.74 -10.75
CA ILE A 170 -4.42 -3.78 -10.84
C ILE A 170 -3.80 -5.15 -11.14
N TYR A 171 -2.81 -5.21 -12.02
CA TYR A 171 -2.22 -6.45 -12.51
C TYR A 171 -1.47 -7.23 -11.42
N VAL A 172 -0.69 -6.55 -10.57
CA VAL A 172 0.12 -7.20 -9.53
C VAL A 172 -0.72 -8.03 -8.54
N PRO A 173 -1.76 -7.49 -7.88
CA PRO A 173 -2.62 -8.30 -7.02
C PRO A 173 -3.45 -9.32 -7.80
N ALA A 174 -3.82 -9.05 -9.05
CA ALA A 174 -4.54 -10.02 -9.88
C ALA A 174 -3.68 -11.24 -10.23
N LEU A 175 -2.37 -11.05 -10.43
CA LEU A 175 -1.41 -12.14 -10.61
C LEU A 175 -1.29 -13.00 -9.34
N ALA A 176 -1.16 -12.37 -8.17
CA ALA A 176 -1.14 -13.09 -6.90
C ALA A 176 -2.45 -13.86 -6.65
N PHE A 177 -3.59 -13.26 -7.02
CA PHE A 177 -4.91 -13.93 -6.96
C PHE A 177 -5.00 -15.12 -7.90
N ASN A 178 -4.49 -15.00 -9.14
CA ASN A 178 -4.45 -16.11 -10.09
C ASN A 178 -3.58 -17.27 -9.58
N GLN A 179 -2.46 -17.01 -8.92
CA GLN A 179 -1.60 -18.06 -8.37
C GLN A 179 -2.29 -18.94 -7.32
N VAL A 180 -3.25 -18.39 -6.56
CA VAL A 180 -3.94 -19.11 -5.47
C VAL A 180 -5.33 -19.62 -5.86
N THR A 181 -5.94 -19.07 -6.92
CA THR A 181 -7.29 -19.44 -7.38
C THR A 181 -7.31 -20.17 -8.71
N GLU A 182 -6.23 -20.11 -9.49
CA GLU A 182 -6.13 -20.56 -10.89
C GLU A 182 -7.11 -19.83 -11.84
N ILE A 183 -7.84 -18.81 -11.38
CA ILE A 183 -8.76 -18.02 -12.21
C ILE A 183 -7.96 -17.09 -13.11
N ASN A 184 -8.22 -17.13 -14.41
CA ASN A 184 -7.52 -16.34 -15.41
C ASN A 184 -7.55 -14.82 -15.08
N VAL A 185 -6.37 -14.20 -15.03
CA VAL A 185 -6.17 -12.76 -14.76
C VAL A 185 -6.98 -11.89 -15.71
N HIS A 186 -7.10 -12.28 -16.98
CA HIS A 186 -7.86 -11.55 -18.01
C HIS A 186 -9.38 -11.61 -17.80
N LEU A 187 -9.88 -12.54 -16.97
CA LEU A 187 -11.29 -12.63 -16.62
C LEU A 187 -11.60 -11.89 -15.32
N ILE A 188 -10.80 -12.13 -14.26
CA ILE A 188 -11.07 -11.51 -12.95
C ILE A 188 -10.81 -10.00 -12.98
N THR A 189 -9.80 -9.54 -13.72
CA THR A 189 -9.41 -8.13 -13.75
C THR A 189 -10.53 -7.23 -14.29
N PRO A 190 -11.10 -7.48 -15.48
CA PRO A 190 -12.22 -6.68 -15.97
C PRO A 190 -13.44 -6.70 -15.05
N VAL A 191 -13.76 -7.85 -14.44
CA VAL A 191 -14.91 -7.97 -13.53
C VAL A 191 -14.74 -7.07 -12.31
N VAL A 192 -13.60 -7.14 -11.62
CA VAL A 192 -13.30 -6.30 -10.46
C VAL A 192 -13.25 -4.83 -10.87
N CYS A 193 -12.63 -4.51 -12.01
CA CYS A 193 -12.59 -3.14 -12.53
C CYS A 193 -13.99 -2.58 -12.81
N VAL A 194 -14.89 -3.35 -13.43
CA VAL A 194 -16.27 -2.92 -13.70
C VAL A 194 -17.00 -2.64 -12.39
N ILE A 195 -16.90 -3.53 -11.40
CA ILE A 195 -17.48 -3.32 -10.06
C ILE A 195 -16.92 -2.03 -9.44
N CYS A 196 -15.60 -1.84 -9.50
CA CYS A 196 -14.93 -0.65 -9.01
C CYS A 196 -15.41 0.63 -9.70
N ILE A 197 -15.47 0.63 -11.02
CA ILE A 197 -15.97 1.77 -11.81
C ILE A 197 -17.41 2.08 -11.42
N ILE A 198 -18.27 1.06 -11.26
CA ILE A 198 -19.67 1.26 -10.88
C ILE A 198 -19.78 1.93 -9.50
N TYR A 199 -19.19 1.35 -8.44
CA TYR A 199 -19.39 1.92 -7.11
C TYR A 199 -18.72 3.30 -6.94
N THR A 200 -17.59 3.53 -7.61
CA THR A 200 -16.89 4.82 -7.56
C THR A 200 -17.62 5.91 -8.34
N SER A 201 -18.09 5.60 -9.56
CA SER A 201 -18.83 6.56 -10.39
C SER A 201 -20.20 6.92 -9.83
N MET A 202 -20.86 5.98 -9.12
CA MET A 202 -22.15 6.24 -8.49
C MET A 202 -22.04 7.17 -7.28
N GLY A 203 -21.11 6.90 -6.36
CA GLY A 203 -21.09 7.55 -5.05
C GLY A 203 -20.06 8.68 -4.87
N GLY A 204 -19.20 8.94 -5.87
CA GLY A 204 -18.18 9.98 -5.81
C GLY A 204 -17.17 9.77 -4.66
N ILE A 205 -16.53 10.85 -4.22
CA ILE A 205 -15.50 10.77 -3.17
C ILE A 205 -16.05 10.24 -1.84
N LYS A 206 -17.35 10.42 -1.57
CA LYS A 206 -17.98 9.90 -0.35
C LYS A 206 -17.95 8.37 -0.32
N ALA A 207 -18.37 7.74 -1.41
CA ALA A 207 -18.29 6.29 -1.51
C ALA A 207 -16.84 5.82 -1.44
N VAL A 208 -15.92 6.42 -2.21
CA VAL A 208 -14.50 6.05 -2.22
C VAL A 208 -13.92 6.05 -0.80
N VAL A 209 -14.11 7.13 -0.05
CA VAL A 209 -13.56 7.24 1.32
C VAL A 209 -14.13 6.16 2.24
N TRP A 210 -15.43 5.87 2.16
CA TRP A 210 -16.04 4.83 3.01
C TRP A 210 -15.69 3.40 2.57
N THR A 211 -15.56 3.14 1.27
CA THR A 211 -15.07 1.83 0.80
C THR A 211 -13.62 1.61 1.21
N ASP A 212 -12.79 2.65 1.14
CA ASP A 212 -11.39 2.58 1.56
C ASP A 212 -11.26 2.23 3.05
N VAL A 213 -12.13 2.77 3.92
CA VAL A 213 -12.18 2.43 5.36
C VAL A 213 -12.38 0.92 5.54
N ILE A 214 -13.36 0.33 4.87
CA ILE A 214 -13.61 -1.11 5.00
C ILE A 214 -12.41 -1.92 4.48
N GLN A 215 -11.89 -1.53 3.31
CA GLN A 215 -10.78 -2.24 2.68
C GLN A 215 -9.52 -2.21 3.55
N ILE A 216 -9.16 -1.06 4.14
CA ILE A 216 -7.97 -0.96 4.98
C ILE A 216 -8.12 -1.76 6.28
N PHE A 217 -9.32 -1.80 6.87
CA PHE A 217 -9.56 -2.68 8.03
C PHE A 217 -9.36 -4.15 7.66
N LEU A 218 -9.88 -4.60 6.51
CA LEU A 218 -9.68 -5.97 6.04
C LEU A 218 -8.20 -6.27 5.76
N MET A 219 -7.49 -5.34 5.10
CA MET A 219 -6.07 -5.47 4.78
C MET A 219 -5.20 -5.54 6.04
N LEU A 220 -5.39 -4.62 7.00
CA LEU A 220 -4.64 -4.62 8.27
C LEU A 220 -4.93 -5.88 9.09
N SER A 221 -6.19 -6.32 9.13
CA SER A 221 -6.58 -7.56 9.81
C SER A 221 -5.90 -8.77 9.18
N ALA A 222 -5.89 -8.86 7.84
CA ALA A 222 -5.20 -9.94 7.13
C ALA A 222 -3.69 -9.94 7.40
N LEU A 223 -3.04 -8.78 7.36
CA LEU A 223 -1.61 -8.65 7.67
C LEU A 223 -1.29 -9.09 9.11
N LEU A 224 -2.09 -8.65 10.08
CA LEU A 224 -1.92 -9.04 11.48
C LEU A 224 -2.12 -10.55 11.67
N LEU A 225 -3.14 -11.14 11.04
CA LEU A 225 -3.38 -12.58 11.09
C LEU A 225 -2.20 -13.38 10.53
N VAL A 226 -1.67 -12.97 9.37
CA VAL A 226 -0.49 -13.62 8.76
C VAL A 226 0.73 -13.48 9.66
N ALA A 227 0.98 -12.29 10.23
CA ALA A 227 2.11 -12.06 11.13
C ALA A 227 2.00 -12.88 12.44
N ILE A 228 0.82 -12.93 13.06
CA ILE A 228 0.57 -13.71 14.28
C ILE A 228 0.73 -15.20 14.00
N LYS A 229 0.04 -15.71 12.97
CA LYS A 229 0.09 -17.13 12.60
C LYS A 229 1.50 -17.57 12.23
N GLY A 230 2.20 -16.78 11.42
CA GLY A 230 3.61 -17.04 11.07
C GLY A 230 4.53 -17.05 12.30
N THR A 231 4.30 -16.14 13.25
CA THR A 231 5.08 -16.10 14.50
C THR A 231 4.81 -17.32 15.38
N LEU A 232 3.55 -17.76 15.48
CA LEU A 232 3.17 -18.95 16.24
C LEU A 232 3.75 -20.23 15.62
N ASP A 233 3.70 -20.39 14.31
CA ASP A 233 4.24 -21.54 13.59
C ASP A 233 5.76 -21.70 13.79
N ILE A 234 6.48 -20.60 13.99
CA ILE A 234 7.94 -20.57 14.25
C ILE A 234 8.26 -20.83 15.74
N GLY A 235 7.25 -20.88 16.62
CA GLY A 235 7.41 -21.11 18.06
C GLY A 235 7.58 -19.82 18.88
N GLY A 236 7.13 -18.67 18.36
CA GLY A 236 7.07 -17.40 19.08
C GLY A 236 8.05 -16.33 18.57
N ILE A 237 7.87 -15.10 19.07
CA ILE A 237 8.59 -13.90 18.60
C ILE A 237 10.10 -13.98 18.83
N ASN A 238 10.53 -14.67 19.89
CA ASN A 238 11.96 -14.84 20.19
C ASN A 238 12.68 -15.58 19.07
N ASN A 239 12.06 -16.64 18.54
CA ASN A 239 12.62 -17.39 17.41
C ASN A 239 12.64 -16.57 16.12
N VAL A 240 11.64 -15.70 15.91
CA VAL A 240 11.62 -14.77 14.77
C VAL A 240 12.81 -13.81 14.87
N ILE A 241 13.06 -13.20 16.02
CA ILE A 241 14.17 -12.26 16.22
C ILE A 241 15.52 -12.97 16.05
N ILE A 242 15.73 -14.09 16.73
CA ILE A 242 17.00 -14.84 16.68
C ILE A 242 17.31 -15.29 15.26
N ARG A 243 16.32 -15.82 14.53
CA ARG A 243 16.51 -16.22 13.12
C ARG A 243 16.91 -15.03 12.26
N ASN A 244 16.20 -13.90 12.39
CA ASN A 244 16.50 -12.72 11.59
C ASN A 244 17.86 -12.10 11.92
N ILE A 245 18.33 -12.16 13.17
CA ILE A 245 19.69 -11.75 13.54
C ILE A 245 20.72 -12.70 12.89
N ASN A 246 20.52 -14.02 13.02
CA ASN A 246 21.43 -15.03 12.48
C ASN A 246 21.54 -14.99 10.95
N THR A 247 20.47 -14.59 10.25
CA THR A 247 20.45 -14.43 8.80
C THR A 247 20.78 -13.01 8.33
N GLY A 248 21.19 -12.11 9.24
CA GLY A 248 21.55 -10.72 8.90
C GLY A 248 20.38 -9.86 8.38
N ARG A 249 19.13 -10.23 8.68
CA ARG A 249 17.92 -9.49 8.25
C ARG A 249 17.58 -8.34 9.17
N ILE A 250 17.94 -8.45 10.45
CA ILE A 250 17.94 -7.31 11.37
C ILE A 250 19.33 -6.69 11.32
N GLU A 251 19.40 -5.54 10.66
CA GLU A 251 20.63 -4.81 10.39
C GLU A 251 20.48 -3.35 10.81
N GLY A 252 21.62 -2.72 11.11
CA GLY A 252 21.67 -1.31 11.44
C GLY A 252 21.52 -0.41 10.21
N PRO A 253 21.40 0.91 10.41
CA PRO A 253 21.35 1.86 9.32
C PRO A 253 22.67 1.88 8.53
N ASN A 254 22.56 1.79 7.20
CA ASN A 254 23.68 2.02 6.29
C ASN A 254 23.86 3.52 6.02
N PHE A 255 25.01 4.10 6.39
CA PHE A 255 25.33 5.52 6.23
C PHE A 255 26.26 5.83 5.06
N ASP A 256 26.55 4.85 4.19
CA ASP A 256 27.39 5.06 3.02
C ASP A 256 26.79 6.11 2.07
N PHE A 257 27.68 6.89 1.44
CA PHE A 257 27.32 7.91 0.45
C PHE A 257 27.34 7.38 -0.99
N ASP A 258 27.50 6.06 -1.17
CA ASP A 258 27.51 5.45 -2.50
C ASP A 258 26.11 5.53 -3.14
N PRO A 259 25.94 6.24 -4.28
CA PRO A 259 24.65 6.33 -4.97
C PRO A 259 24.23 5.00 -5.63
N LEU A 260 25.13 4.02 -5.74
CA LEU A 260 24.84 2.68 -6.28
C LEU A 260 24.35 1.70 -5.21
N ALA A 261 24.50 2.05 -3.93
CA ALA A 261 23.99 1.23 -2.84
C ALA A 261 22.46 1.14 -2.90
N ARG A 262 21.92 -0.08 -2.76
CA ARG A 262 20.48 -0.35 -2.84
C ARG A 262 19.67 0.54 -1.91
N HIS A 263 20.04 0.53 -0.64
CA HIS A 263 19.42 1.34 0.42
C HIS A 263 20.50 1.91 1.34
N THR A 264 20.40 3.21 1.58
CA THR A 264 21.16 3.94 2.60
C THR A 264 20.18 4.81 3.35
N VAL A 265 20.53 5.24 4.56
CA VAL A 265 19.70 6.19 5.31
C VAL A 265 19.48 7.47 4.49
N TRP A 266 20.48 7.90 3.72
CA TRP A 266 20.36 9.09 2.87
C TRP A 266 19.35 8.89 1.75
N SER A 267 19.43 7.78 1.01
CA SER A 267 18.49 7.51 -0.08
C SER A 267 17.06 7.29 0.43
N LEU A 268 16.90 6.61 1.58
CA LEU A 268 15.59 6.35 2.16
C LEU A 268 14.96 7.56 2.86
N VAL A 269 15.74 8.39 3.55
CA VAL A 269 15.20 9.56 4.25
C VAL A 269 15.00 10.71 3.27
N ILE A 270 16.02 11.09 2.50
CA ILE A 270 15.95 12.25 1.60
C ILE A 270 15.21 11.89 0.31
N GLY A 271 15.61 10.78 -0.33
CA GLY A 271 14.93 10.30 -1.54
C GLY A 271 13.52 9.82 -1.23
N GLY A 272 13.34 9.07 -0.14
CA GLY A 272 12.02 8.68 0.34
C GLY A 272 11.14 9.88 0.70
N PHE A 273 11.67 10.93 1.34
CA PHE A 273 10.94 12.19 1.57
C PHE A 273 10.42 12.78 0.25
N ALA A 274 11.27 12.92 -0.77
CA ALA A 274 10.84 13.44 -2.07
C ALA A 274 9.76 12.55 -2.72
N TYR A 275 9.93 11.23 -2.63
CA TYR A 275 8.98 10.24 -3.14
C TYR A 275 7.61 10.34 -2.44
N VAL A 276 7.58 10.31 -1.10
CA VAL A 276 6.32 10.37 -0.34
C VAL A 276 5.68 11.76 -0.41
N MET A 277 6.48 12.83 -0.57
CA MET A 277 5.99 14.19 -0.77
C MET A 277 5.24 14.31 -2.09
N GLN A 278 5.80 13.79 -3.18
CA GLN A 278 5.12 13.75 -4.48
C GLN A 278 3.80 12.98 -4.38
N ALA A 279 3.81 11.83 -3.69
CA ALA A 279 2.64 10.99 -3.55
C ALA A 279 1.53 11.63 -2.70
N GLY A 280 1.87 12.32 -1.60
CA GLY A 280 0.87 12.82 -0.65
C GLY A 280 0.48 14.30 -0.78
N ALA A 281 1.42 15.18 -1.15
CA ALA A 281 1.18 16.62 -1.19
C ALA A 281 0.90 17.18 -2.59
N VAL A 282 1.37 16.50 -3.64
CA VAL A 282 1.26 16.98 -5.02
C VAL A 282 0.23 16.17 -5.82
N ASN A 283 0.04 14.89 -5.49
CA ASN A 283 -0.91 14.02 -6.16
C ASN A 283 -2.36 14.46 -5.92
N GLN A 284 -3.12 14.65 -7.00
CA GLN A 284 -4.52 15.03 -6.97
C GLN A 284 -5.35 14.11 -6.06
N ASN A 285 -5.13 12.79 -6.11
CA ASN A 285 -5.92 11.82 -5.34
C ASN A 285 -5.78 11.98 -3.83
N MET A 286 -4.63 12.47 -3.36
CA MET A 286 -4.37 12.71 -1.94
C MET A 286 -4.86 14.10 -1.53
N VAL A 287 -4.47 15.14 -2.27
CA VAL A 287 -4.88 16.53 -2.02
C VAL A 287 -6.41 16.65 -1.97
N GLN A 288 -7.12 16.00 -2.89
CA GLN A 288 -8.58 16.04 -2.98
C GLN A 288 -9.26 15.52 -1.70
N ARG A 289 -8.67 14.52 -1.02
CA ARG A 289 -9.17 13.99 0.25
C ARG A 289 -8.96 14.95 1.40
N TYR A 290 -7.79 15.60 1.49
CA TYR A 290 -7.56 16.66 2.47
C TYR A 290 -8.57 17.81 2.31
N LEU A 291 -8.94 18.13 1.07
CA LEU A 291 -9.91 19.19 0.77
C LEU A 291 -11.37 18.79 1.00
N ALA A 292 -11.65 17.51 1.26
CA ALA A 292 -12.97 17.03 1.66
C ALA A 292 -13.29 17.32 3.15
N LEU A 293 -12.30 17.79 3.92
CA LEU A 293 -12.45 18.15 5.32
C LEU A 293 -12.89 19.61 5.50
N PRO A 294 -13.69 19.93 6.53
CA PRO A 294 -14.32 21.24 6.68
C PRO A 294 -13.35 22.35 7.08
N THR A 295 -12.31 22.03 7.85
CA THR A 295 -11.37 23.01 8.40
C THR A 295 -9.93 22.52 8.28
N LEU A 296 -8.99 23.47 8.24
CA LEU A 296 -7.55 23.17 8.27
C LEU A 296 -7.19 22.34 9.51
N ASN A 297 -7.73 22.68 10.68
CA ASN A 297 -7.49 21.92 11.92
C ASN A 297 -7.94 20.45 11.80
N CYS A 298 -9.04 20.18 11.08
CA CYS A 298 -9.46 18.81 10.81
C CYS A 298 -8.52 18.07 9.86
N ALA A 299 -7.87 18.78 8.93
CA ALA A 299 -6.93 18.20 7.97
C ALA A 299 -5.51 18.02 8.51
N THR A 300 -5.12 18.84 9.49
CA THR A 300 -3.83 18.73 10.20
C THR A 300 -3.82 17.59 11.23
N ARG A 301 -4.99 17.27 11.81
CA ARG A 301 -5.16 16.12 12.73
C ARG A 301 -5.14 14.80 11.98
#